data_AF-A0A1C0V9E0-F1
#
_entry.id   AF-A0A1C0V9E0-F1
#
_cell.length_a   1.000
_cell.length_b   1.000
_cell.length_c   1.000
_cell.angle_alpha   90.00
_cell.angle_beta   90.00
_cell.angle_gamma   90.00
#
_symmetry.space_group_name_H-M   'P 1'
#
loop_
_entity.id
_entity.type
_entity.pdbx_description
1 polymer ?
#
loop_
_entity_poly.entity_id
_entity_poly.type
_entity_poly.pdbx_seq_one_letter_code
_entity_poly.pdbx_strand_id
1 'polypeptide(L)'
;MPIPSEIQSIINRLNQELDRTEENATEGLNLVRLPLSLFPDNLILVQFFAYLNNVIFFVGNYRRQIQGAIERLSVSDVNAAEIQETGEELATMLGVLLEAKIRVEQIITRLRNLP
;
A
#
# COMPACT_ATOMS: atom_id res chain seq x y z
N MET A 1 -1.16 -26.49 9.54
CA MET A 1 0.30 -26.61 9.27
C MET A 1 0.93 -25.22 9.37
N PRO A 2 2.23 -25.05 9.64
CA PRO A 2 2.83 -23.73 9.58
C PRO A 2 2.78 -23.18 8.14
N ILE A 3 2.57 -21.88 7.99
CA ILE A 3 2.62 -21.19 6.70
C ILE A 3 4.02 -21.41 6.08
N PRO A 4 4.13 -21.75 4.78
CA PRO A 4 5.42 -21.89 4.11
C PRO A 4 6.29 -20.63 4.26
N SER A 5 7.59 -20.82 4.48
CA SER A 5 8.55 -19.74 4.72
C SER A 5 8.57 -18.67 3.63
N GLU A 6 8.39 -19.07 2.39
CA GLU A 6 8.37 -18.22 1.20
C GLU A 6 7.19 -17.26 1.26
N ILE A 7 6.00 -17.78 1.60
CA ILE A 7 4.79 -16.97 1.76
C ILE A 7 4.92 -16.05 2.96
N GLN A 8 5.46 -16.53 4.08
CA GLN A 8 5.71 -15.71 5.26
C GLN A 8 6.64 -14.53 4.93
N SER A 9 7.67 -14.75 4.10
CA SER A 9 8.56 -13.70 3.63
C SER A 9 7.83 -12.63 2.80
N ILE A 10 6.93 -13.04 1.90
CA ILE A 10 6.10 -12.11 1.11
C ILE A 10 5.17 -11.30 2.03
N ILE A 11 4.51 -11.94 2.98
CA ILE A 11 3.63 -11.29 3.97
C ILE A 11 4.41 -10.24 4.78
N ASN A 12 5.58 -10.60 5.29
CA ASN A 12 6.41 -9.69 6.07
C ASN A 12 6.82 -8.46 5.24
N ARG A 13 7.22 -8.68 3.98
CA ARG A 13 7.58 -7.60 3.07
C ARG A 13 6.39 -6.71 2.73
N LEU A 14 5.22 -7.29 2.47
CA LEU A 14 3.98 -6.54 2.23
C LEU A 14 3.65 -5.62 3.41
N ASN A 15 3.67 -6.14 4.64
CA ASN A 15 3.38 -5.33 5.83
C ASN A 15 4.36 -4.17 5.97
N GLN A 16 5.67 -4.42 5.83
CA GLN A 16 6.68 -3.37 5.90
C GLN A 16 6.48 -2.29 4.83
N GLU A 17 6.17 -2.69 3.60
CA GLU A 17 5.94 -1.73 2.50
C GLU A 17 4.61 -0.99 2.64
N LEU A 18 3.58 -1.60 3.25
CA LEU A 18 2.31 -0.94 3.57
C LEU A 18 2.52 0.16 4.62
N ASP A 19 3.25 -0.14 5.69
CA ASP A 19 3.54 0.82 6.75
C ASP A 19 4.29 2.04 6.20
N ARG A 20 5.35 1.80 5.42
CA ARG A 20 6.10 2.88 4.74
C ARG A 20 5.23 3.69 3.79
N THR A 21 4.36 3.03 3.04
CA THR A 21 3.48 3.70 2.07
C THR A 21 2.45 4.58 2.77
N GLU A 22 1.89 4.13 3.89
CA GLU A 22 0.97 4.92 4.71
C GLU A 22 1.65 6.12 5.38
N GLU A 23 2.85 5.93 5.93
CA GLU A 23 3.67 7.01 6.49
C GLU A 23 3.95 8.08 5.43
N ASN A 24 4.44 7.67 4.26
CA ASN A 24 4.71 8.56 3.14
C ASN A 24 3.42 9.27 2.66
N ALA A 25 2.32 8.54 2.50
CA ALA A 25 1.06 9.15 2.06
C ALA A 25 0.56 10.19 3.06
N THR A 26 0.70 9.90 4.36
CA THR A 26 0.36 10.84 5.46
C THR A 26 1.25 12.08 5.43
N GLU A 27 2.55 11.92 5.20
CA GLU A 27 3.47 13.04 5.00
C GLU A 27 3.04 13.89 3.79
N GLY A 28 2.77 13.26 2.65
CA GLY A 28 2.28 13.94 1.45
C GLY A 28 1.00 14.74 1.69
N LEU A 29 0.06 14.20 2.49
CA LEU A 29 -1.16 14.91 2.86
C LEU A 29 -0.86 16.16 3.69
N ASN A 30 0.10 16.07 4.62
CA ASN A 30 0.52 17.23 5.41
C ASN A 30 1.18 18.29 4.52
N LEU A 31 2.02 17.88 3.56
CA LEU A 31 2.69 18.79 2.63
C LEU A 31 1.70 19.50 1.68
N VAL A 32 0.66 18.80 1.18
CA VAL A 32 -0.26 19.39 0.20
C VAL A 32 -1.31 20.32 0.82
N ARG A 33 -1.59 20.21 2.13
CA ARG A 33 -2.62 21.01 2.82
C ARG A 33 -2.45 22.52 2.63
N LEU A 34 -1.26 23.04 2.91
CA LEU A 34 -1.01 24.49 2.80
C LEU A 34 -1.08 24.97 1.35
N PRO A 35 -0.35 24.39 0.37
CA PRO A 35 -0.48 24.76 -1.04
C PRO A 35 -1.91 24.70 -1.55
N LEU A 36 -2.67 23.64 -1.21
CA LEU A 36 -4.05 23.50 -1.65
C LEU A 36 -4.97 24.55 -1.03
N SER A 37 -4.73 24.95 0.23
CA SER A 37 -5.49 26.05 0.85
C SER A 37 -5.26 27.41 0.19
N LEU A 38 -4.05 27.64 -0.34
CA LEU A 38 -3.69 28.86 -1.06
C LEU A 38 -4.17 28.85 -2.52
N PHE A 39 -4.21 27.66 -3.13
CA PHE A 39 -4.61 27.46 -4.53
C PHE A 39 -5.65 26.34 -4.65
N PRO A 40 -6.89 26.55 -4.18
CA PRO A 40 -7.92 25.51 -4.09
C PRO A 40 -8.34 24.95 -5.46
N ASP A 41 -8.29 25.77 -6.51
CA ASP A 41 -8.64 25.37 -7.88
C ASP A 41 -7.46 24.76 -8.65
N ASN A 42 -6.30 24.60 -8.02
CA ASN A 42 -5.16 23.96 -8.68
C ASN A 42 -5.42 22.46 -8.84
N LEU A 43 -5.72 22.07 -10.07
CA LEU A 43 -6.07 20.69 -10.42
C LEU A 43 -5.00 19.67 -9.98
N ILE A 44 -3.71 20.02 -10.04
CA ILE A 44 -2.62 19.12 -9.66
C ILE A 44 -2.63 18.88 -8.15
N LEU A 45 -2.80 19.92 -7.34
CA LEU A 45 -2.86 19.81 -5.87
C LEU A 45 -4.11 19.02 -5.43
N VAL A 46 -5.25 19.25 -6.09
CA VAL A 46 -6.48 18.47 -5.85
C VAL A 46 -6.25 16.99 -6.18
N GLN A 47 -5.63 16.69 -7.32
CA GLN A 47 -5.31 15.31 -7.72
C GLN A 47 -4.33 14.65 -6.76
N PHE A 48 -3.30 15.36 -6.29
CA PHE A 48 -2.36 14.84 -5.30
C PHE A 48 -3.07 14.53 -3.99
N PHE A 49 -3.87 15.47 -3.46
CA PHE A 49 -4.64 15.24 -2.24
C PHE A 49 -5.58 14.04 -2.37
N ALA A 50 -6.34 13.93 -3.48
CA ALA A 50 -7.23 12.81 -3.72
C ALA A 50 -6.47 11.48 -3.83
N TYR A 51 -5.36 11.45 -4.56
CA TYR A 51 -4.55 10.25 -4.73
C TYR A 51 -3.96 9.77 -3.39
N LEU A 52 -3.41 10.68 -2.58
CA LEU A 52 -2.82 10.33 -1.28
C LEU A 52 -3.87 9.77 -0.31
N ASN A 53 -5.08 10.35 -0.28
CA ASN A 53 -6.19 9.78 0.51
C ASN A 53 -6.60 8.39 0.02
N ASN A 54 -6.68 8.20 -1.30
CA ASN A 54 -6.97 6.88 -1.88
C ASN A 54 -5.89 5.85 -1.53
N VAL A 55 -4.62 6.25 -1.44
CA VAL A 55 -3.53 5.36 -1.00
C VAL A 55 -3.72 4.92 0.45
N ILE A 56 -4.12 5.82 1.36
CA ILE A 56 -4.40 5.44 2.76
C ILE A 56 -5.53 4.40 2.83
N PHE A 57 -6.62 4.63 2.08
CA PHE A 57 -7.72 3.66 2.01
C PHE A 57 -7.27 2.31 1.41
N PHE A 58 -6.47 2.37 0.35
CA PHE A 58 -5.86 1.20 -0.29
C PHE A 58 -5.00 0.39 0.69
N VAL A 59 -4.17 1.03 1.50
CA VAL A 59 -3.35 0.37 2.53
C VAL A 59 -4.22 -0.41 3.50
N GLY A 60 -5.29 0.22 4.01
CA GLY A 60 -6.24 -0.44 4.92
C GLY A 60 -6.92 -1.66 4.29
N ASN A 61 -7.25 -1.61 3.00
CA ASN A 61 -7.81 -2.76 2.27
C ASN A 61 -6.79 -3.89 2.11
N TYR A 62 -5.53 -3.55 1.84
CA TYR A 62 -4.47 -4.54 1.65
C TYR A 62 -4.12 -5.25 2.95
N ARG A 63 -4.09 -4.54 4.09
CA ARG A 63 -3.94 -5.17 5.41
C ARG A 63 -5.03 -6.20 5.68
N ARG A 64 -6.29 -5.89 5.34
CA ARG A 64 -7.41 -6.84 5.48
C ARG A 64 -7.27 -8.06 4.57
N GLN A 65 -6.82 -7.87 3.33
CA GLN A 65 -6.59 -8.98 2.40
C GLN A 65 -5.45 -9.89 2.86
N ILE A 66 -4.35 -9.33 3.38
CA ILE A 66 -3.26 -10.11 3.97
C ILE A 66 -3.75 -10.93 5.16
N GLN A 67 -4.55 -10.34 6.04
CA GLN A 67 -5.13 -11.04 7.18
C GLN A 67 -6.03 -12.21 6.71
N GLY A 68 -6.86 -12.00 5.69
CA GLY A 68 -7.66 -13.07 5.09
C GLY A 68 -6.82 -14.17 4.44
N ALA A 69 -5.67 -13.83 3.83
CA ALA A 69 -4.72 -14.80 3.31
C ALA A 69 -4.08 -15.64 4.43
N ILE A 70 -3.67 -15.00 5.53
CA ILE A 70 -3.13 -15.69 6.71
C ILE A 70 -4.18 -16.64 7.30
N GLU A 71 -5.43 -16.19 7.44
CA GLU A 71 -6.52 -17.00 7.96
C GLU A 71 -6.79 -18.23 7.08
N ARG A 72 -6.85 -18.05 5.75
CA ARG A 72 -6.97 -19.16 4.79
C ARG A 72 -5.85 -20.19 4.95
N LEU A 73 -4.60 -19.73 5.04
CA LEU A 73 -3.42 -20.61 5.15
C LEU A 73 -3.27 -21.26 6.54
N SER A 74 -3.95 -20.73 7.55
CA SER A 74 -3.90 -21.26 8.92
C SER A 74 -4.87 -22.41 9.16
N VAL A 75 -5.78 -22.70 8.22
CA VAL A 75 -6.74 -23.80 8.32
C VAL A 75 -6.01 -25.15 8.31
N SER A 76 -6.51 -26.11 9.08
CA SER A 76 -6.05 -27.50 9.02
C SER A 76 -6.49 -28.09 7.68
N ASP A 77 -5.56 -28.68 6.91
CA ASP A 77 -5.80 -29.33 5.59
C ASP A 77 -5.80 -28.42 4.34
N VAL A 78 -5.16 -27.24 4.41
CA VAL A 78 -4.88 -26.45 3.20
C VAL A 78 -4.03 -27.26 2.23
N ASN A 79 -4.48 -27.37 0.99
CA ASN A 79 -3.81 -28.13 -0.04
C ASN A 79 -2.73 -27.31 -0.76
N ALA A 80 -1.85 -27.99 -1.51
CA ALA A 80 -0.75 -27.32 -2.21
C ALA A 80 -1.21 -26.29 -3.27
N ALA A 81 -2.38 -26.50 -3.89
CA ALA A 81 -2.91 -25.57 -4.88
C ALA A 81 -3.38 -24.26 -4.22
N GLU A 82 -4.06 -24.34 -3.08
CA GLU A 82 -4.49 -23.18 -2.29
C GLU A 82 -3.29 -22.38 -1.75
N ILE A 83 -2.23 -23.08 -1.34
CA ILE A 83 -0.95 -22.46 -0.95
C ILE A 83 -0.36 -21.67 -2.12
N GLN A 84 -0.29 -22.28 -3.30
CA GLN A 84 0.27 -21.64 -4.49
C GLN A 84 -0.55 -20.42 -4.91
N GLU A 85 -1.88 -20.57 -5.02
CA GLU A 85 -2.80 -19.50 -5.40
C GLU A 85 -2.68 -18.30 -4.45
N THR A 86 -2.68 -18.56 -3.13
CA THR A 86 -2.51 -17.49 -2.13
C THR A 86 -1.13 -16.81 -2.26
N GLY A 87 -0.08 -17.58 -2.56
CA GLY A 87 1.25 -17.04 -2.82
C GLY A 87 1.29 -16.10 -4.04
N GLU A 88 0.63 -16.48 -5.13
CA GLU A 88 0.54 -15.68 -6.36
C GLU A 88 -0.29 -14.40 -6.15
N GLU A 89 -1.39 -14.49 -5.41
CA GLU A 89 -2.18 -13.32 -5.00
C GLU A 89 -1.32 -12.33 -4.19
N LEU A 90 -0.61 -12.80 -3.16
CA LEU A 90 0.25 -11.96 -2.32
C LEU A 90 1.41 -11.35 -3.11
N ALA A 91 2.00 -12.09 -4.05
CA ALA A 91 3.04 -11.57 -4.92
C ALA A 91 2.51 -10.45 -5.85
N THR A 92 1.30 -10.63 -6.39
CA THR A 92 0.62 -9.63 -7.22
C THR A 92 0.32 -8.37 -6.42
N MET A 93 -0.21 -8.53 -5.20
CA MET A 93 -0.43 -7.42 -4.27
C MET A 93 0.87 -6.65 -4.00
N LEU A 94 1.99 -7.36 -3.82
CA LEU A 94 3.28 -6.71 -3.57
C LEU A 94 3.71 -5.84 -4.76
N GLY A 95 3.52 -6.30 -5.99
CA GLY A 95 3.78 -5.52 -7.20
C GLY A 95 2.98 -4.21 -7.22
N VAL A 96 1.67 -4.30 -7.03
CA VAL A 96 0.76 -3.13 -7.03
C VAL A 96 1.12 -2.14 -5.93
N LEU A 97 1.44 -2.63 -4.72
CA LEU A 97 1.87 -1.80 -3.61
C LEU A 97 3.14 -1.02 -3.92
N LEU A 98 4.14 -1.67 -4.54
CA LEU A 98 5.40 -1.02 -4.91
C LEU A 98 5.18 0.09 -5.94
N GLU A 99 4.29 -0.10 -6.91
CA GLU A 99 3.92 0.94 -7.87
C GLU A 99 3.24 2.14 -7.19
N ALA A 100 2.31 1.88 -6.27
CA ALA A 100 1.67 2.93 -5.48
C ALA A 100 2.68 3.71 -4.66
N LYS A 101 3.61 3.01 -3.99
CA LYS A 101 4.69 3.62 -3.21
C LYS A 101 5.56 4.56 -4.04
N ILE A 102 6.03 4.10 -5.21
CA ILE A 102 6.84 4.92 -6.14
C ILE A 102 6.09 6.20 -6.51
N ARG A 103 4.79 6.10 -6.79
CA ARG A 103 3.97 7.26 -7.16
C ARG A 103 3.78 8.23 -6.00
N VAL A 104 3.60 7.74 -4.77
CA VAL A 104 3.56 8.58 -3.57
C VAL A 104 4.88 9.32 -3.38
N GLU A 105 6.01 8.64 -3.49
CA GLU A 105 7.34 9.25 -3.35
C GLU A 105 7.59 10.35 -4.39
N GLN A 106 7.12 10.16 -5.63
CA GLN A 106 7.17 11.18 -6.68
C GLN A 106 6.32 12.40 -6.33
N ILE A 107 5.12 12.21 -5.77
CA ILE A 107 4.26 13.31 -5.33
C ILE A 107 4.92 14.10 -4.20
N ILE A 108 5.44 13.41 -3.18
CA ILE A 108 6.15 14.05 -2.06
C ILE A 108 7.34 14.86 -2.57
N THR A 109 8.13 14.29 -3.47
CA THR A 109 9.28 14.98 -4.07
C THR A 109 8.85 16.27 -4.77
N ARG A 110 7.74 16.25 -5.51
CA ARG A 110 7.20 17.45 -6.16
C ARG A 110 6.71 18.48 -5.15
N LEU A 111 5.99 18.03 -4.11
CA LEU A 111 5.47 18.91 -3.06
C LEU A 111 6.59 19.59 -2.26
N ARG A 112 7.66 18.87 -1.93
CA ARG A 112 8.84 19.43 -1.23
C ARG A 112 9.62 20.44 -2.05
N ASN A 113 9.50 20.38 -3.37
CA ASN A 113 10.16 21.30 -4.31
C ASN A 113 9.24 22.42 -4.80
N LEU A 114 8.07 22.62 -4.17
CA LEU A 114 7.24 23.78 -4.47
C LEU A 114 7.96 25.06 -3.97
N PRO A 115 8.04 26.11 -4.82
CA PRO A 115 8.68 27.37 -4.46
C PRO A 115 7.87 28.17 -3.43
#